data_AF-C2KIE0-F1
#
_entry.id   AF-C2KIE0-F1
#
_cell.length_a   1.000
_cell.length_b   1.000
_cell.length_c   1.000
_cell.angle_alpha   90.00
_cell.angle_beta   90.00
_cell.angle_gamma   90.00
#
_symmetry.space_group_name_H-M   'P 1'
#
loop_
_entity.id
_entity.type
_entity.pdbx_description
1 polymer ?
#
loop_
_entity_poly.entity_id
_entity_poly.type
_entity_poly.pdbx_seq_one_letter_code
_entity_poly.pdbx_strand_id
1 'polypeptide(L)' 'MEENMKALESKFVKKILIVKAMKRLSIKDVARLSGVNHVTMSKILSGERTIVHQSTFDKLNDWLSKED' A
#
# COMPACT_ATOMS: atom_id res chain seq x y z
N MET A 1 -9.30 -19.07 -13.70
CA MET A 1 -8.85 -18.92 -12.30
C MET A 1 -8.04 -17.64 -12.21
N GLU A 2 -8.66 -16.56 -11.74
CA GLU A 2 -7.96 -15.32 -11.41
C GLU A 2 -8.43 -14.89 -10.00
N GLU A 3 -8.27 -15.80 -9.03
CA GLU A 3 -8.86 -15.67 -7.68
C GLU A 3 -8.04 -14.82 -6.69
N ASN A 4 -6.93 -14.21 -7.12
CA ASN A 4 -5.98 -13.54 -6.21
C ASN A 4 -5.89 -12.03 -6.41
N MET A 5 -6.99 -11.36 -6.77
CA MET A 5 -7.06 -9.90 -6.88
C MET A 5 -7.92 -9.32 -5.74
N LYS A 6 -7.49 -8.20 -5.18
CA LYS A 6 -8.16 -7.52 -4.07
C LYS A 6 -8.30 -6.03 -4.36
N ALA A 7 -9.52 -5.53 -4.19
CA ALA A 7 -9.79 -4.10 -4.23
C ALA A 7 -9.25 -3.43 -2.97
N LEU A 8 -8.53 -2.32 -3.13
CA LEU A 8 -8.09 -1.46 -2.06
C LEU A 8 -9.21 -0.51 -1.68
N GLU A 9 -9.74 -0.67 -0.47
CA GLU A 9 -10.70 0.29 0.07
C GLU A 9 -10.03 1.68 0.23
N SER A 10 -10.79 2.75 -0.02
CA SER A 10 -10.32 4.12 0.20
C SER A 10 -9.79 4.33 1.62
N LYS A 11 -10.42 3.69 2.62
CA LYS A 11 -10.00 3.72 4.02
C LYS A 11 -8.60 3.14 4.22
N PHE A 12 -8.27 2.06 3.50
CA PHE A 12 -6.97 1.41 3.56
C PHE A 12 -5.87 2.30 2.99
N VAL A 13 -6.10 2.90 1.81
CA VAL A 13 -5.15 3.85 1.21
C VAL A 13 -4.94 5.08 2.10
N LYS A 14 -6.01 5.57 2.74
CA LYS A 14 -5.91 6.68 3.72
C LYS A 14 -5.01 6.33 4.91
N LYS A 15 -5.06 5.11 5.44
CA LYS A 15 -4.14 4.67 6.51
C LYS A 15 -2.67 4.77 6.08
N ILE A 16 -2.35 4.33 4.86
CA ILE A 16 -1.00 4.45 4.29
C ILE A 16 -0.56 5.93 4.24
N LEU A 17 -1.44 6.81 3.78
CA LEU A 17 -1.16 8.26 3.70
C LEU A 17 -0.93 8.89 5.09
N ILE A 18 -1.70 8.47 6.09
CA ILE A 18 -1.55 8.95 7.48
C ILE A 18 -0.19 8.53 8.04
N VAL A 19 0.16 7.24 7.97
CA VAL A 19 1.46 6.73 8.46
C VAL A 19 2.62 7.43 7.73
N LYS A 20 2.52 7.56 6.40
CA LYS A 20 3.49 8.29 5.59
C LYS A 20 3.68 9.73 6.09
N ALA A 21 2.59 10.44 6.37
CA ALA A 21 2.65 11.83 6.84
C ALA A 21 3.24 11.93 8.26
N MET A 22 2.77 11.09 9.18
CA MET A 22 3.22 11.07 10.58
C MET A 22 4.72 10.81 10.69
N LYS A 23 5.24 9.85 9.91
CA LYS A 23 6.65 9.47 9.91
C LYS A 23 7.51 10.22 8.89
N ARG A 24 6.92 11.23 8.20
CA ARG A 24 7.58 12.04 7.15
C ARG A 24 8.25 11.19 6.06
N LEU A 25 7.64 10.06 5.70
CA LEU A 25 8.17 9.12 4.73
C LEU A 25 7.96 9.62 3.29
N SER A 26 8.94 9.36 2.43
CA SER A 26 8.76 9.50 0.98
C SER A 26 7.97 8.29 0.43
N ILE A 27 7.46 8.39 -0.81
CA ILE A 27 6.83 7.23 -1.48
C ILE A 27 7.83 6.07 -1.63
N LYS A 28 9.12 6.39 -1.86
CA LYS A 28 10.21 5.40 -1.92
C LYS A 28 10.41 4.67 -0.60
N ASP A 29 10.32 5.38 0.52
CA ASP A 29 10.43 4.77 1.84
C ASP A 29 9.26 3.84 2.13
N VAL A 30 8.03 4.27 1.85
CA VAL A 30 6.83 3.43 2.02
C VAL A 30 6.93 2.17 1.16
N ALA A 31 7.36 2.29 -0.10
CA ALA A 31 7.58 1.15 -0.98
C ALA A 31 8.64 0.16 -0.42
N ARG A 32 9.78 0.69 0.04
CA ARG A 32 10.86 -0.10 0.63
C ARG A 32 10.42 -0.81 1.91
N LEU A 33 9.74 -0.10 2.82
CA LEU A 33 9.31 -0.63 4.12
C LEU A 33 8.20 -1.68 3.98
N SER A 34 7.25 -1.45 3.05
CA SER A 34 6.17 -2.40 2.77
C SER A 34 6.57 -3.57 1.88
N GLY A 35 7.75 -3.53 1.23
CA GLY A 35 8.17 -4.56 0.27
C GLY A 35 7.35 -4.57 -1.04
N VAL A 36 6.63 -3.48 -1.32
CA VAL A 36 5.89 -3.25 -2.56
C VAL A 36 6.75 -2.44 -3.54
N ASN A 37 6.68 -2.76 -4.83
CA ASN A 37 7.41 -2.02 -5.85
C ASN A 37 7.01 -0.53 -5.86
N HIS A 38 7.99 0.38 -5.98
CA HIS A 38 7.78 1.83 -5.96
C HIS A 38 6.76 2.32 -7.01
N VAL A 39 6.77 1.77 -8.22
CA VAL A 39 5.80 2.14 -9.26
C VAL A 39 4.39 1.72 -8.85
N THR A 40 4.24 0.51 -8.30
CA THR A 40 2.95 0.03 -7.80
C THR A 40 2.45 0.88 -6.65
N MET A 41 3.32 1.21 -5.68
CA MET A 41 2.99 2.12 -4.59
C MET A 41 2.54 3.49 -5.10
N SER A 42 3.26 4.08 -6.06
CA SER A 42 2.90 5.36 -6.65
C SER A 42 1.51 5.32 -7.28
N LYS A 43 1.17 4.26 -8.03
CA LYS A 43 -0.14 4.09 -8.66
C LYS A 43 -1.26 3.87 -7.65
N ILE A 44 -0.98 3.19 -6.54
CA ILE A 44 -1.94 3.02 -5.44
C ILE A 44 -2.23 4.37 -4.78
N LEU A 45 -1.19 5.14 -4.46
CA LEU A 45 -1.35 6.42 -3.77
C LEU A 45 -1.93 7.52 -4.66
N SER A 46 -1.75 7.45 -5.98
CA SER A 46 -2.41 8.34 -6.93
C SER A 46 -3.86 7.96 -7.23
N GLY A 47 -4.29 6.75 -6.83
CA GLY A 47 -5.61 6.21 -7.17
C GLY A 47 -5.71 5.61 -8.56
N GLU A 48 -4.64 5.62 -9.37
CA GLU A 48 -4.60 4.96 -10.69
C GLU A 48 -4.77 3.43 -10.57
N ARG A 49 -4.32 2.85 -9.45
CA ARG A 49 -4.45 1.41 -9.17
C ARG A 49 -5.24 1.19 -7.88
N THR A 50 -6.49 0.76 -8.06
CA THR A 50 -7.42 0.43 -6.96
C THR A 50 -7.60 -1.07 -6.75
N ILE A 51 -7.09 -1.91 -7.66
CA ILE A 51 -7.12 -3.37 -7.54
C ILE A 51 -5.68 -3.88 -7.64
N VAL A 52 -5.29 -4.73 -6.68
CA VAL A 52 -3.94 -5.28 -6.57
C VAL A 52 -3.98 -6.78 -6.35
N HIS A 53 -2.85 -7.48 -6.53
CA HIS A 53 -2.77 -8.88 -6.13
C HIS A 53 -2.92 -9.04 -4.61
N GLN A 54 -3.47 -10.17 -4.17
CA GLN A 54 -3.59 -10.54 -2.76
C GLN A 54 -2.25 -10.41 -2.03
N SER A 55 -1.16 -10.91 -2.63
CA SER A 55 0.20 -10.79 -2.07
C SER A 55 0.68 -9.35 -1.90
N THR A 56 0.21 -8.41 -2.74
CA THR A 56 0.50 -6.98 -2.57
C THR A 56 -0.33 -6.40 -1.43
N PHE A 57 -1.60 -6.78 -1.32
CA PHE A 57 -2.43 -6.40 -0.17
C PHE A 57 -1.81 -6.88 1.14
N ASP A 58 -1.41 -8.15 1.21
CA ASP A 58 -0.86 -8.76 2.44
C ASP A 58 0.40 -8.03 2.89
N LYS A 59 1.32 -7.75 1.97
CA LYS A 59 2.52 -6.94 2.23
C LYS A 59 2.21 -5.56 2.82
N LEU A 60 1.22 -4.86 2.26
CA LEU A 60 0.80 -3.55 2.77
C LEU A 60 0.15 -3.67 4.14
N ASN A 61 -0.68 -4.69 4.34
CA ASN A 61 -1.38 -4.92 5.59
C ASN A 61 -0.41 -5.30 6.70
N ASP A 62 0.50 -6.24 6.45
CA ASP A 62 1.54 -6.67 7.40
C ASP A 62 2.46 -5.53 7.78
N TRP A 63 2.79 -4.65 6.83
CA TRP A 63 3.55 -3.44 7.14
C TRP A 63 2.74 -2.50 8.03
N LEU A 64 1.50 -2.16 7.66
CA LEU A 64 0.64 -1.27 8.46
C LEU A 64 0.39 -1.80 9.87
N SER A 65 0.23 -3.11 10.05
CA SER A 65 0.04 -3.74 11.37
C SER A 65 1.27 -3.66 12.28
N LYS A 66 2.45 -3.34 11.73
CA LYS A 66 3.69 -3.10 12.51
C LYS A 66 3.93 -1.62 12.81
N GLU A 67 3.09 -0.74 12.25
CA GLU A 67 3.20 0.71 12.42
C GLU A 67 2.31 1.24 13.56
N ASP A 68 1.59 0.34 14.26
CA ASP A 68 0.88 0.57 15.54
C ASP A 68 1.85 0.67 16.73
#